data_AF-A0A7J3T2N4-F1
#
_entry.id   AF-A0A7J3T2N4-F1
#
_cell.length_a   1.000
_cell.length_b   1.000
_cell.length_c   1.000
_cell.angle_alpha   90.00
_cell.angle_beta   90.00
_cell.angle_gamma   90.00
#
_symmetry.space_group_name_H-M   'P 1'
#
loop_
_entity.id
_entity.type
_entity.pdbx_description
1 polymer ?
#
loop_
_entity_poly.entity_id
_entity_poly.type
_entity_poly.pdbx_seq_one_letter_code
_entity_poly.pdbx_strand_id
1 'polypeptide(L)'
;MADVDVDMLFEWIYENVPSHFNDAHDLADAMDSLAIADIYRGRIRSTRDWSFLRYVIDYMTAGVAFARKNSRTSGWVPFKFPQRIQMLSRSKAERAMQLSIGNKVKHRNHISAVRAAKDVVPYLRIIFRNDPQMAAGLAKWLVLDEEMIGYLTGNEEKAEAIVKLMG
;
A
#
# COMPACT_ATOMS: atom_id res chain seq x y z
N MET A 1 -1.56 17.27 24.73
CA MET A 1 -0.86 16.20 23.98
C MET A 1 -1.55 16.13 22.63
N ALA A 2 -0.84 16.31 21.52
CA ALA A 2 -1.46 16.26 20.19
C ALA A 2 -2.05 14.87 19.96
N ASP A 3 -3.26 14.79 19.41
CA ASP A 3 -4.05 13.56 19.22
C ASP A 3 -3.59 12.74 18.00
N VAL A 4 -2.42 13.07 17.45
CA VAL A 4 -1.87 12.48 16.22
C VAL A 4 -0.73 11.56 16.61
N ASP A 5 -0.84 10.29 16.25
CA ASP A 5 0.24 9.32 16.47
C ASP A 5 1.48 9.67 15.62
N VAL A 6 2.64 9.16 16.04
CA VAL A 6 3.93 9.50 15.40
C VAL A 6 3.98 9.05 13.94
N ASP A 7 3.37 7.93 13.59
CA ASP A 7 3.35 7.45 12.21
C ASP A 7 2.47 8.34 11.33
N MET A 8 1.32 8.77 11.82
CA MET A 8 0.48 9.74 11.13
C MET A 8 1.20 11.09 10.99
N LEU A 9 1.86 11.59 12.05
CA LEU A 9 2.62 12.84 12.00
C LEU A 9 3.73 12.78 10.94
N PHE A 10 4.44 11.66 10.83
CA PHE A 10 5.46 11.46 9.80
C PHE A 10 4.86 11.62 8.39
N GLU A 11 3.72 10.99 8.11
CA GLU A 11 3.06 11.08 6.80
C GLU A 11 2.58 12.51 6.49
N TRP A 12 2.08 13.24 7.51
CA TRP A 12 1.75 14.67 7.37
C TRP A 12 2.95 15.50 6.97
N ILE A 13 4.09 15.31 7.63
CA ILE A 13 5.30 16.06 7.30
C ILE A 13 5.76 15.66 5.89
N TYR A 14 5.96 14.37 5.63
CA TYR A 14 6.45 13.83 4.37
C TYR A 14 5.69 14.34 3.14
N GLU A 15 4.36 14.31 3.16
CA GLU A 15 3.57 14.75 2.01
C GLU A 15 3.48 16.27 1.84
N ASN A 16 3.67 17.03 2.93
CA ASN A 16 3.57 18.49 2.87
C ASN A 16 4.92 19.20 2.66
N VAL A 17 6.05 18.58 3.03
CA VAL A 17 7.40 19.18 2.83
C VAL A 17 7.59 19.77 1.43
N PRO A 18 7.26 19.07 0.31
CA PRO A 18 7.47 19.62 -1.02
C PRO A 18 6.70 20.93 -1.31
N SER A 19 5.58 21.16 -0.61
CA SER A 19 4.80 22.41 -0.75
C SER A 19 5.39 23.57 0.06
N HIS A 20 6.25 23.29 1.03
CA HIS A 20 6.85 24.28 1.93
C HIS A 20 8.28 24.66 1.56
N PHE A 21 8.93 23.93 0.65
CA PHE A 21 10.31 24.13 0.23
C PHE A 21 10.36 24.48 -1.26
N ASN A 22 10.75 25.72 -1.54
CA ASN A 22 10.80 26.28 -2.89
C ASN A 22 12.19 26.13 -3.53
N ASP A 23 13.23 25.90 -2.72
CA ASP A 23 14.58 25.61 -3.18
C ASP A 23 14.81 24.09 -3.25
N ALA A 24 15.39 23.62 -4.36
CA ALA A 24 15.56 22.20 -4.62
C ALA A 24 16.62 21.54 -3.71
N HIS A 25 17.66 22.29 -3.32
CA HIS A 25 18.70 21.76 -2.43
C HIS A 25 18.17 21.63 -1.00
N ASP A 26 17.46 22.64 -0.51
CA ASP A 26 16.81 22.54 0.80
C ASP A 26 15.76 21.42 0.85
N LEU A 27 15.00 21.23 -0.24
CA LEU A 27 14.05 20.12 -0.35
C LEU A 27 14.78 18.77 -0.28
N ALA A 28 15.91 18.63 -0.97
CA ALA A 28 16.71 17.40 -0.90
C ALA A 28 17.20 17.14 0.53
N ASP A 29 17.77 18.14 1.20
CA ASP A 29 18.22 18.05 2.60
C ASP A 29 17.07 17.66 3.56
N ALA A 30 15.86 18.19 3.32
CA ALA A 30 14.67 17.86 4.09
C ALA A 30 14.21 16.42 3.86
N MET A 31 14.25 15.95 2.61
CA MET A 31 13.91 14.58 2.25
C MET A 31 14.93 13.57 2.78
N ASP A 32 16.22 13.91 2.82
CA ASP A 32 17.27 13.11 3.44
C ASP A 32 17.03 12.96 4.96
N SER A 33 16.65 14.05 5.62
CA SER A 33 16.26 14.00 7.04
C SER A 33 15.07 13.06 7.26
N LEU A 34 14.03 13.14 6.41
CA LEU A 34 12.88 12.22 6.48
C LEU A 34 13.25 10.77 6.17
N ALA A 35 14.19 10.53 5.25
CA ALA A 35 14.69 9.19 4.96
C ALA A 35 15.39 8.58 6.18
N ILE A 36 16.19 9.36 6.91
CA ILE A 36 16.83 8.89 8.16
C ILE A 36 15.77 8.60 9.22
N ALA A 37 14.76 9.46 9.38
CA ALA A 37 13.64 9.20 10.28
C ALA A 37 12.92 7.88 9.93
N ASP A 38 12.68 7.60 8.64
CA ASP A 38 12.03 6.36 8.20
C ASP A 38 12.89 5.11 8.46
N ILE A 39 14.21 5.20 8.35
CA ILE A 39 15.13 4.12 8.74
C ILE A 39 14.94 3.77 10.24
N TYR A 40 14.88 4.77 11.11
CA TYR A 40 14.63 4.54 12.54
C TYR A 40 13.22 4.00 12.79
N ARG A 41 12.19 4.47 12.07
CA ARG A 41 10.84 3.87 12.13
C ARG A 41 10.86 2.39 11.74
N GLY A 42 11.59 2.04 10.68
CA GLY A 42 11.79 0.65 10.27
C GLY A 42 12.46 -0.19 11.35
N ARG A 43 13.48 0.34 12.03
CA ARG A 43 14.13 -0.32 13.17
C ARG A 43 13.20 -0.51 14.37
N ILE A 44 12.38 0.48 14.71
CA ILE A 44 11.37 0.34 15.77
C ILE A 44 10.39 -0.78 15.41
N ARG A 45 9.92 -0.83 14.16
CA ARG A 45 8.98 -1.87 13.70
C ARG A 45 9.57 -3.28 13.75
N SER A 46 10.87 -3.43 13.47
CA SER A 46 11.52 -4.75 13.49
C SER A 46 11.96 -5.20 14.89
N THR A 47 12.46 -4.28 15.72
CA THR A 47 13.06 -4.61 17.03
C THR A 47 12.13 -4.37 18.22
N ARG A 48 11.11 -3.52 18.05
CA ARG A 48 10.28 -2.93 19.11
C ARG A 48 11.06 -2.12 20.15
N ASP A 49 12.28 -1.71 19.82
CA ASP A 49 13.04 -0.81 20.67
C ASP A 49 12.56 0.64 20.47
N TRP A 50 11.71 1.10 21.38
CA TRP A 50 11.16 2.45 21.36
C TRP A 50 12.16 3.54 21.76
N SER A 51 13.37 3.19 22.22
CA SER A 51 14.42 4.18 22.50
C SER A 51 14.80 4.97 21.24
N PHE A 52 14.65 4.36 20.05
CA PHE A 52 14.89 5.00 18.76
C PHE A 52 13.89 6.10 18.40
N LEU A 53 12.76 6.20 19.12
CA LEU A 53 11.72 7.19 18.83
C LEU A 53 12.24 8.62 18.87
N ARG A 54 13.21 8.92 19.75
CA ARG A 54 13.86 10.24 19.80
C ARG A 54 14.45 10.65 18.45
N TYR A 55 15.12 9.72 17.76
CA TYR A 55 15.74 10.01 16.47
C TYR A 55 14.68 10.20 15.38
N VAL A 56 13.59 9.41 15.41
CA VAL A 56 12.47 9.62 14.49
C VAL A 56 11.93 11.05 14.63
N ILE A 57 11.67 11.49 15.87
CA ILE A 57 11.16 12.83 16.15
C ILE A 57 12.17 13.90 15.73
N ASP A 58 13.44 13.77 16.11
CA ASP A 58 14.49 14.75 15.81
C ASP A 58 14.64 14.94 14.29
N TYR A 59 14.74 13.86 13.54
CA TYR A 59 14.96 13.92 12.09
C TYR A 59 13.71 14.37 11.33
N MET A 60 12.51 13.91 11.71
CA MET A 60 11.29 14.30 11.00
C MET A 60 10.86 15.74 11.31
N THR A 61 11.27 16.31 12.44
CA THR A 61 10.91 17.68 12.85
C THR A 61 12.08 18.66 12.65
N ALA A 62 13.03 18.66 13.57
CA ALA A 62 14.17 19.58 13.56
C ALA A 62 15.05 19.38 12.32
N GLY A 63 15.28 18.13 11.88
CA GLY A 63 16.03 17.84 10.66
C GLY A 63 15.42 18.53 9.43
N VAL A 64 14.11 18.36 9.23
CA VAL A 64 13.36 19.06 8.17
C VAL A 64 13.42 20.57 8.34
N ALA A 65 13.23 21.10 9.55
CA ALA A 65 13.25 22.54 9.78
C ALA A 65 14.63 23.17 9.48
N PHE A 66 15.72 22.51 9.87
CA PHE A 66 17.09 22.98 9.64
C PHE A 66 17.57 22.82 8.20
N ALA A 67 16.91 22.01 7.38
CA ALA A 67 17.19 21.92 5.94
C ALA A 67 16.92 23.25 5.21
N ARG A 68 16.07 24.12 5.77
CA ARG A 68 15.73 25.41 5.19
C ARG A 68 16.89 26.41 5.32
N LYS A 69 17.61 26.64 4.22
CA LYS A 69 18.69 27.62 4.11
C LYS A 69 18.34 28.73 3.12
N ASN A 70 17.78 28.35 1.96
CA ASN A 70 17.49 29.24 0.83
C ASN A 70 15.98 29.41 0.59
N SER A 71 15.16 28.42 0.98
CA SER A 71 13.71 28.43 0.81
C SER A 71 13.07 29.58 1.58
N ARG A 72 12.45 30.50 0.86
CA ARG A 72 11.72 31.62 1.44
C ARG A 72 10.31 31.17 1.84
N THR A 73 9.89 31.56 3.03
CA THR A 73 8.50 31.39 3.47
C THR A 73 7.60 32.30 2.63
N SER A 74 6.85 31.73 1.68
CA SER A 74 5.93 32.46 0.82
C SER A 74 4.50 32.27 1.30
N GLY A 75 3.89 33.31 1.87
CA GLY A 75 2.47 33.33 2.22
C GLY A 75 2.00 32.17 3.10
N TRP A 76 0.69 31.95 3.12
CA TRP A 76 0.08 30.81 3.81
C TRP A 76 0.01 29.62 2.85
N VAL A 77 0.63 28.50 3.23
CA VAL A 77 0.55 27.22 2.53
C VAL A 77 -0.29 26.26 3.40
N PRO A 78 -1.45 25.79 2.92
CA PRO A 78 -2.28 24.87 3.68
C PRO A 78 -1.65 23.48 3.75
N PHE A 79 -1.73 22.87 4.93
CA PHE A 79 -1.45 21.45 5.09
C PHE A 79 -2.59 20.61 4.48
N LYS A 80 -2.22 19.63 3.65
CA LYS A 80 -3.14 18.66 3.05
C LYS A 80 -3.01 17.31 3.74
N PHE A 81 -4.14 16.64 3.91
CA PHE A 81 -4.17 15.30 4.49
C PHE A 81 -3.34 14.31 3.64
N PRO A 82 -2.58 13.39 4.27
CA PRO A 82 -1.76 12.41 3.56
C PRO A 82 -2.57 11.50 2.61
N GLN A 83 -2.35 11.65 1.31
CA GLN A 83 -2.99 10.86 0.27
C GLN A 83 -2.54 9.40 0.29
N ARG A 84 -1.30 9.10 0.70
CA ARG A 84 -0.78 7.73 0.78
C ARG A 84 -1.63 6.86 1.70
N ILE A 85 -2.01 7.37 2.87
CA ILE A 85 -2.89 6.66 3.81
C ILE A 85 -4.27 6.44 3.18
N GLN A 86 -4.81 7.45 2.49
CA GLN A 86 -6.09 7.30 1.78
C GLN A 86 -6.01 6.23 0.69
N MET A 87 -4.96 6.23 -0.12
CA MET A 87 -4.73 5.22 -1.18
C MET A 87 -4.57 3.81 -0.60
N LEU A 88 -3.81 3.67 0.49
CA LEU A 88 -3.63 2.40 1.18
C LEU A 88 -4.94 1.88 1.78
N SER A 89 -5.75 2.77 2.36
CA SER A 89 -7.08 2.44 2.88
C SER A 89 -8.03 1.99 1.77
N ARG A 90 -8.15 2.79 0.69
CA ARG A 90 -9.01 2.49 -0.47
C ARG A 90 -8.67 1.14 -1.12
N SER A 91 -7.39 0.83 -1.27
CA SER A 91 -6.93 -0.42 -1.88
C SER A 91 -6.88 -1.61 -0.90
N LYS A 92 -7.19 -1.43 0.40
CA LYS A 92 -7.01 -2.48 1.42
C LYS A 92 -7.82 -3.73 1.13
N ALA A 93 -9.10 -3.57 0.83
CA ALA A 93 -10.01 -4.69 0.55
C ALA A 93 -9.58 -5.43 -0.73
N GLU A 94 -9.26 -4.69 -1.79
CA GLU A 94 -8.81 -5.29 -3.04
C GLU A 94 -7.50 -6.08 -2.86
N ARG A 95 -6.51 -5.51 -2.17
CA ARG A 95 -5.23 -6.20 -1.90
C ARG A 95 -5.45 -7.46 -1.05
N ALA A 96 -6.39 -7.43 -0.10
CA ALA A 96 -6.74 -8.60 0.68
C ALA A 96 -7.36 -9.71 -0.18
N MET A 97 -8.26 -9.36 -1.12
CA MET A 97 -8.86 -10.32 -2.07
C MET A 97 -7.83 -10.90 -3.05
N GLN A 98 -6.95 -10.07 -3.60
CA GLN A 98 -5.86 -10.59 -4.46
C GLN A 98 -4.93 -11.53 -3.69
N LEU A 99 -4.64 -11.22 -2.43
CA LEU A 99 -3.79 -12.06 -1.58
C LEU A 99 -4.49 -13.36 -1.18
N SER A 100 -5.80 -13.37 -0.94
CA SER A 100 -6.56 -14.59 -0.63
C SER A 100 -6.55 -15.55 -1.82
N ILE A 101 -6.79 -15.05 -3.04
CA ILE A 101 -6.66 -15.84 -4.28
C ILE A 101 -5.21 -16.27 -4.49
N GLY A 102 -4.24 -15.36 -4.29
CA GLY A 102 -2.81 -15.65 -4.38
C GLY A 102 -2.38 -16.77 -3.42
N ASN A 103 -2.99 -16.88 -2.24
CA ASN A 103 -2.78 -18.01 -1.34
C ASN A 103 -3.28 -19.32 -1.95
N LYS A 104 -4.46 -19.37 -2.58
CA LYS A 104 -4.97 -20.58 -3.25
C LYS A 104 -4.00 -21.05 -4.35
N VAL A 105 -3.50 -20.12 -5.15
CA VAL A 105 -2.50 -20.38 -6.20
C VAL A 105 -1.18 -20.86 -5.61
N LYS A 106 -0.68 -20.23 -4.54
CA LYS A 106 0.54 -20.64 -3.83
C LYS A 106 0.51 -22.11 -3.43
N HIS A 107 -0.61 -22.59 -2.86
CA HIS A 107 -0.73 -23.97 -2.38
C HIS A 107 -0.60 -25.01 -3.50
N ARG A 108 -0.91 -24.64 -4.75
CA ARG A 108 -0.82 -25.53 -5.91
C ARG A 108 0.47 -25.41 -6.71
N ASN A 109 1.14 -24.25 -6.65
CA ASN A 109 2.22 -23.90 -7.58
C ASN A 109 3.59 -23.64 -6.92
N HIS A 110 3.71 -23.77 -5.60
CA HIS A 110 4.96 -23.57 -4.86
C HIS A 110 5.63 -22.19 -5.06
N ILE A 111 4.84 -21.15 -5.31
CA ILE A 111 5.28 -19.75 -5.38
C ILE A 111 4.77 -18.93 -4.20
N SER A 112 5.34 -17.76 -3.93
CA SER A 112 4.83 -16.90 -2.86
C SER A 112 3.43 -16.37 -3.20
N ALA A 113 2.59 -16.16 -2.18
CA ALA A 113 1.23 -15.64 -2.38
C ALA A 113 1.24 -14.23 -2.97
N VAL A 114 2.23 -13.42 -2.60
CA VAL A 114 2.44 -12.07 -3.17
C VAL A 114 2.78 -12.16 -4.66
N ARG A 115 3.66 -13.09 -5.04
CA ARG A 115 4.00 -13.31 -6.45
C ARG A 115 2.81 -13.84 -7.23
N ALA A 116 2.05 -14.78 -6.67
CA ALA A 116 0.83 -15.29 -7.28
C ALA A 116 -0.22 -14.18 -7.48
N ALA A 117 -0.44 -13.33 -6.47
CA ALA A 117 -1.35 -12.20 -6.56
C ALA A 117 -0.96 -11.21 -7.66
N LYS A 118 0.34 -10.92 -7.79
CA LYS A 118 0.86 -9.96 -8.77
C LYS A 118 0.92 -10.54 -10.20
N ASP A 119 1.39 -11.78 -10.34
CA ASP A 119 1.79 -12.34 -11.63
C ASP A 119 0.74 -13.31 -12.20
N VAL A 120 -0.13 -13.92 -11.38
CA VAL A 120 -1.08 -14.96 -11.82
C VAL A 120 -2.53 -14.46 -11.82
N VAL A 121 -2.96 -13.75 -10.77
CA VAL A 121 -4.34 -13.25 -10.66
C VAL A 121 -4.79 -12.40 -11.85
N PRO A 122 -3.96 -11.52 -12.45
CA PRO A 122 -4.36 -10.78 -13.64
C PRO A 122 -4.74 -11.68 -14.82
N TYR A 123 -4.05 -12.81 -15.01
CA TYR A 123 -4.40 -13.78 -16.05
C TYR A 123 -5.66 -14.57 -15.70
N LEU A 124 -5.83 -14.94 -14.42
CA LEU A 124 -7.09 -15.56 -13.96
C LEU A 124 -8.29 -14.66 -14.26
N ARG A 125 -8.19 -13.34 -14.06
CA ARG A 125 -9.26 -12.39 -14.43
C ARG A 125 -9.62 -12.46 -15.92
N ILE A 126 -8.60 -12.53 -16.79
CA ILE A 126 -8.83 -12.61 -18.24
C ILE A 126 -9.53 -13.92 -18.60
N ILE A 127 -9.07 -15.05 -18.06
CA ILE A 127 -9.67 -16.38 -18.31
C ILE A 127 -11.12 -16.40 -17.80
N PHE A 128 -11.36 -15.96 -16.56
CA PHE A 128 -12.69 -15.96 -15.94
C PHE A 128 -13.70 -15.07 -16.66
N ARG A 129 -13.24 -14.04 -17.38
CA ARG A 129 -14.11 -13.16 -18.17
C ARG A 129 -14.46 -13.73 -19.54
N ASN A 130 -13.59 -14.55 -20.12
CA ASN A 130 -13.65 -14.91 -21.53
C ASN A 130 -13.99 -16.39 -21.78
N ASP A 131 -13.66 -17.28 -20.85
CA ASP A 131 -13.87 -18.73 -21.00
C ASP A 131 -14.47 -19.33 -19.71
N PRO A 132 -15.82 -19.42 -19.61
CA PRO A 132 -16.48 -19.96 -18.43
C PRO A 132 -16.16 -21.43 -18.14
N GLN A 133 -15.88 -22.24 -19.16
CA GLN A 133 -15.57 -23.66 -18.98
C GLN A 133 -14.17 -23.83 -18.37
N MET A 134 -13.17 -23.16 -18.94
CA MET A 134 -11.82 -23.15 -18.38
C MET A 134 -11.81 -22.53 -16.97
N ALA A 135 -12.59 -21.47 -16.76
CA ALA A 135 -12.73 -20.84 -15.46
C ALA A 135 -13.31 -21.77 -14.40
N ALA A 136 -14.36 -22.54 -14.71
CA ALA A 136 -14.93 -23.52 -13.79
C ALA A 136 -13.93 -24.61 -13.40
N GLY A 137 -13.15 -25.11 -14.37
CA GLY A 137 -12.07 -26.06 -14.11
C GLY A 137 -11.00 -25.51 -13.17
N LEU A 138 -10.55 -24.27 -13.42
CA LEU A 138 -9.57 -23.59 -12.58
C LEU A 138 -10.12 -23.26 -11.19
N ALA A 139 -11.36 -22.79 -11.10
CA ALA A 139 -12.02 -22.47 -9.84
C ALA A 139 -12.12 -23.72 -8.94
N LYS A 140 -12.48 -24.87 -9.53
CA LYS A 140 -12.51 -26.17 -8.83
C LYS A 140 -11.11 -26.63 -8.42
N TRP A 141 -10.11 -26.52 -9.30
CA TRP A 141 -8.74 -26.94 -8.99
C TRP A 141 -8.09 -26.08 -7.89
N LEU A 142 -8.32 -24.77 -7.92
CA LEU A 142 -7.82 -23.82 -6.91
C LEU A 142 -8.70 -23.77 -5.66
N VAL A 143 -9.89 -24.38 -5.66
CA VAL A 143 -10.86 -24.34 -4.56
C VAL A 143 -11.20 -22.88 -4.21
N LEU A 144 -11.62 -22.12 -5.23
CA LEU A 144 -12.08 -20.74 -5.08
C LEU A 144 -13.52 -20.73 -4.55
N ASP A 145 -13.82 -19.77 -3.68
CA ASP A 145 -15.19 -19.48 -3.24
C ASP A 145 -15.91 -18.53 -4.21
N GLU A 146 -17.21 -18.36 -4.00
CA GLU A 146 -18.06 -17.52 -4.85
C GLU A 146 -17.61 -16.05 -4.88
N GLU A 147 -17.10 -15.53 -3.76
CA GLU A 147 -16.61 -14.15 -3.66
C GLU A 147 -15.36 -13.94 -4.53
N MET A 148 -14.42 -14.90 -4.49
CA MET A 148 -13.24 -14.91 -5.35
C MET A 148 -13.60 -15.04 -6.83
N ILE A 149 -14.56 -15.90 -7.17
CA ILE A 149 -15.05 -16.06 -8.54
C ILE A 149 -15.67 -14.74 -9.03
N GLY A 150 -16.54 -14.13 -8.21
CA GLY A 150 -17.16 -12.84 -8.50
C GLY A 150 -16.13 -11.72 -8.67
N TYR A 151 -15.09 -11.69 -7.83
CA TYR A 151 -13.98 -10.74 -7.98
C TYR A 151 -13.24 -10.91 -9.31
N LEU A 152 -12.98 -12.15 -9.73
CA LEU A 152 -12.24 -12.45 -10.96
C LEU A 152 -13.06 -12.11 -12.22
N THR A 153 -14.36 -12.43 -12.24
CA THR A 153 -15.25 -12.12 -13.36
C THR A 153 -15.54 -10.62 -13.44
N GLY A 154 -15.85 -9.97 -12.32
CA GLY A 154 -16.38 -8.60 -12.28
C GLY A 154 -17.80 -8.49 -12.86
N ASN A 155 -18.51 -9.61 -13.00
CA ASN A 155 -19.89 -9.69 -13.46
C ASN A 155 -20.59 -10.87 -12.76
N GLU A 156 -21.73 -10.58 -12.13
CA GLU A 156 -22.53 -11.55 -11.34
C GLU A 156 -23.09 -12.68 -12.20
N GLU A 157 -23.66 -12.39 -13.38
CA GLU A 157 -24.22 -13.39 -14.29
C GLU A 157 -23.17 -14.42 -14.72
N LYS A 158 -21.95 -13.95 -15.02
CA LYS A 158 -20.83 -14.82 -15.39
C LYS A 158 -20.33 -15.64 -14.20
N ALA A 159 -20.33 -15.06 -12.99
CA ALA A 159 -19.95 -15.78 -11.79
C ALA A 159 -20.92 -16.94 -11.51
N GLU A 160 -22.23 -16.69 -11.59
CA GLU A 160 -23.25 -17.74 -11.44
C GLU A 160 -23.11 -18.85 -12.49
N ALA A 161 -22.83 -18.49 -13.75
CA ALA A 161 -22.61 -19.47 -14.81
C ALA A 161 -21.41 -20.38 -14.49
N ILE A 162 -20.30 -19.81 -14.00
CA ILE A 162 -19.11 -20.59 -13.60
C ILE A 162 -19.42 -21.48 -12.39
N VAL A 163 -20.13 -20.98 -11.38
CA VAL A 163 -20.53 -21.75 -10.20
C VAL A 163 -21.42 -22.93 -10.59
N LYS A 164 -22.39 -22.72 -11.50
CA LYS A 164 -23.24 -23.79 -12.04
C LYS A 164 -22.44 -24.86 -12.79
N LEU A 165 -21.37 -24.46 -13.49
CA LEU A 165 -20.47 -25.39 -14.19
C LEU A 165 -19.51 -26.15 -13.27
N MET A 166 -19.35 -25.71 -12.00
CA MET A 166 -18.51 -26.40 -11.02
C MET A 166 -19.21 -27.60 -10.35
N GLY A 167 -20.54 -27.52 -10.24
CA GLY A 167 -21.43 -28.57 -9.72
C GLY A 167 -21.58 -29.74 -10.68
#